data_AF-A0A6V6YR48-F1
#
_entry.id   AF-A0A6V6YR48-F1
#
_cell.length_a   1.000
_cell.length_b   1.000
_cell.length_c   1.000
_cell.angle_alpha   90.00
_cell.angle_beta   90.00
_cell.angle_gamma   90.00
#
_symmetry.space_group_name_H-M   'P 1'
#
loop_
_entity.id
_entity.type
_entity.pdbx_description
1 polymer ?
#
loop_
_entity_poly.entity_id
_entity_poly.type
_entity_poly.pdbx_seq_one_letter_code
_entity_poly.pdbx_strand_id
1 'polypeptide(L)'
;MKNIYFLFIGILIFFSCSKNKETNSDFIDKTLDLVIKYSNGQSIEYPDLYDKPVYNIADDKDEKLKLAERLKSRGFKIINWERGNNPPSGPRIVVLTLEKENCKCKVTKIYYSTISDSVYLTTEKINCIKMKN
;
A
#
# COMPACT_ATOMS: atom_id res chain seq x y z
N MET A 1 -22.09 -36.57 -56.83
CA MET A 1 -22.22 -35.14 -56.45
C MET A 1 -22.56 -35.09 -54.97
N LYS A 2 -21.58 -34.79 -54.10
CA LYS A 2 -21.77 -34.69 -52.65
C LYS A 2 -21.71 -33.21 -52.27
N ASN A 3 -22.86 -32.63 -51.94
CA ASN A 3 -22.96 -31.33 -51.28
C ASN A 3 -22.79 -31.55 -49.78
N ILE A 4 -21.75 -30.96 -49.19
CA ILE A 4 -21.59 -30.89 -47.73
C ILE A 4 -21.48 -29.40 -47.38
N TYR A 5 -22.48 -28.94 -46.64
CA TYR A 5 -22.61 -27.61 -46.08
C TYR A 5 -21.53 -27.38 -45.02
N PHE A 6 -20.63 -26.41 -45.25
CA PHE A 6 -19.76 -25.89 -44.20
C PHE A 6 -20.48 -24.73 -43.50
N LEU A 7 -21.11 -25.05 -42.38
CA LEU A 7 -21.75 -24.08 -41.49
C LEU A 7 -20.65 -23.51 -40.58
N PHE A 8 -20.05 -22.38 -40.99
CA PHE A 8 -19.10 -21.62 -40.17
C PHE A 8 -19.86 -20.96 -39.02
N ILE A 9 -19.91 -21.65 -37.87
CA ILE A 9 -20.37 -21.07 -36.60
C ILE A 9 -19.19 -20.26 -36.04
N GLY A 10 -19.15 -18.97 -36.38
CA GLY A 10 -18.25 -18.00 -35.75
C GLY A 10 -18.71 -17.71 -34.34
N ILE A 11 -18.23 -18.48 -33.36
CA ILE A 11 -18.41 -18.16 -31.94
C ILE A 11 -17.44 -17.01 -31.60
N LEU A 12 -17.92 -15.77 -31.76
CA LEU A 12 -17.29 -14.59 -31.19
C LEU A 12 -17.50 -14.62 -29.68
N ILE A 13 -16.60 -15.28 -28.95
CA ILE A 13 -16.56 -15.18 -27.49
C ILE A 13 -15.93 -13.83 -27.15
N PHE A 14 -16.75 -12.79 -27.08
CA PHE A 14 -16.40 -11.55 -26.41
C PHE A 14 -16.36 -11.81 -24.90
N PHE A 15 -15.26 -12.39 -24.41
CA PHE A 15 -14.89 -12.27 -23.00
C PHE A 15 -14.52 -10.81 -22.74
N SER A 16 -15.54 -9.97 -22.56
CA SER A 16 -15.37 -8.66 -21.97
C SER A 16 -14.96 -8.88 -20.52
N CYS A 17 -13.65 -8.77 -20.26
CA CYS A 17 -13.12 -8.65 -18.90
C CYS A 17 -13.69 -7.37 -18.29
N SER A 18 -14.88 -7.44 -17.70
CA SER A 18 -15.42 -6.38 -16.87
C SER A 18 -14.58 -6.33 -15.59
N LYS A 19 -13.51 -5.53 -15.61
CA LYS A 19 -12.84 -5.11 -14.39
C LYS A 19 -13.85 -4.24 -13.63
N ASN A 20 -14.58 -4.83 -12.70
CA ASN A 20 -15.27 -4.07 -11.67
C ASN A 20 -14.23 -3.13 -11.05
N LYS A 21 -14.36 -1.82 -11.28
CA LYS A 21 -13.49 -0.81 -10.69
C LYS A 21 -13.88 -0.65 -9.23
N GLU A 22 -13.63 -1.67 -8.42
CA GLU A 22 -13.44 -1.43 -7.00
C GLU A 22 -12.28 -0.42 -6.91
N THR A 23 -12.58 0.79 -6.44
CA THR A 23 -11.59 1.86 -6.42
C THR A 23 -10.45 1.44 -5.49
N ASN A 24 -9.19 1.60 -5.90
CA ASN A 24 -8.00 1.21 -5.11
C ASN A 24 -8.06 1.70 -3.65
N SER A 25 -8.68 2.86 -3.41
CA SER A 25 -8.91 3.38 -2.04
C SER A 25 -9.75 2.45 -1.16
N ASP A 26 -10.82 1.86 -1.70
CA ASP A 26 -11.73 0.96 -0.97
C ASP A 26 -11.02 -0.33 -0.59
N PHE A 27 -10.20 -0.87 -1.50
CA PHE A 27 -9.34 -2.02 -1.22
C PHE A 27 -8.34 -1.74 -0.08
N ILE A 28 -7.67 -0.58 -0.11
CA ILE A 28 -6.74 -0.17 0.95
C ILE A 28 -7.48 -0.03 2.28
N ASP A 29 -8.65 0.62 2.30
CA ASP A 29 -9.42 0.80 3.53
C ASP A 29 -9.89 -0.54 4.13
N LYS A 30 -10.41 -1.46 3.31
CA LYS A 30 -10.77 -2.82 3.75
C LYS A 30 -9.57 -3.56 4.32
N THR A 31 -8.42 -3.46 3.65
CA THR A 31 -7.19 -4.13 4.10
C THR A 31 -6.70 -3.54 5.42
N LEU A 32 -6.76 -2.22 5.58
CA LEU A 32 -6.44 -1.56 6.85
C LEU A 32 -7.37 -2.02 7.98
N ASP A 33 -8.67 -2.09 7.72
CA ASP A 33 -9.63 -2.54 8.72
C ASP A 33 -9.36 -3.98 9.15
N LEU A 34 -8.94 -4.86 8.23
CA LEU A 34 -8.50 -6.22 8.57
C LEU A 34 -7.22 -6.23 9.41
N VAL A 35 -6.20 -5.45 9.03
CA VAL A 35 -4.93 -5.36 9.78
C VAL A 35 -5.18 -4.86 11.20
N ILE A 36 -6.03 -3.85 11.38
CA ILE A 36 -6.41 -3.32 12.69
C ILE A 36 -7.21 -4.36 13.49
N LYS A 37 -8.22 -4.99 12.86
CA LYS A 37 -9.08 -5.97 13.53
C LYS A 37 -8.28 -7.14 14.09
N TYR A 38 -7.32 -7.67 13.32
CA TYR A 38 -6.55 -8.83 13.74
C TYR A 38 -5.34 -8.47 14.60
N SER A 39 -4.69 -7.33 14.35
CA SER A 39 -3.59 -6.80 15.16
C SER A 39 -2.58 -7.87 15.61
N ASN A 40 -2.22 -8.75 14.69
CA ASN A 40 -1.45 -9.97 14.95
C ASN A 40 0.04 -9.79 14.64
N GLY A 41 0.48 -8.56 14.34
CA GLY A 41 1.86 -8.28 13.97
C GLY A 41 2.25 -8.75 12.57
N GLN A 42 1.29 -9.08 11.69
CA GLN A 42 1.59 -9.26 10.27
C GLN A 42 1.77 -7.91 9.59
N SER A 43 2.67 -7.88 8.61
CA SER A 43 3.00 -6.66 7.86
C SER A 43 2.46 -6.74 6.44
N ILE A 44 1.87 -5.65 5.97
CA ILE A 44 1.40 -5.51 4.59
C ILE A 44 2.04 -4.26 3.99
N GLU A 45 2.66 -4.43 2.82
CA GLU A 45 3.26 -3.34 2.03
C GLU A 45 2.39 -3.02 0.82
N TYR A 46 2.25 -1.73 0.54
CA TYR A 46 1.44 -1.20 -0.56
C TYR A 46 2.37 -0.54 -1.59
N PRO A 47 2.89 -1.31 -2.57
CA PRO A 47 3.84 -0.80 -3.55
C PRO A 47 3.23 0.27 -4.46
N ASP A 48 1.95 0.11 -4.81
CA ASP A 48 1.24 1.01 -5.73
C ASP A 48 0.49 2.15 -5.00
N LEU A 49 0.88 2.46 -3.76
CA LEU A 49 0.26 3.54 -2.99
C LEU A 49 0.60 4.93 -3.53
N TYR A 50 1.71 5.05 -4.26
CA TYR A 50 2.20 6.27 -4.88
C TYR A 50 2.32 6.08 -6.38
N ASP A 51 1.62 6.93 -7.15
CA ASP A 51 1.51 6.76 -8.61
C ASP A 51 2.79 7.11 -9.38
N LYS A 52 3.71 7.85 -8.74
CA LYS A 52 4.89 8.41 -9.40
C LYS A 52 6.14 8.26 -8.55
N PRO A 53 7.29 7.97 -9.16
CA PRO A 53 8.59 8.14 -8.51
C PRO A 53 8.80 9.59 -8.07
N VAL A 54 9.65 9.77 -7.07
CA VAL A 54 10.02 11.09 -6.55
C VAL A 54 11.52 11.35 -6.79
N TYR A 55 11.85 12.61 -7.05
CA TYR A 55 13.23 13.04 -7.30
C TYR A 55 13.95 13.54 -6.04
N ASN A 56 13.17 13.87 -5.00
CA ASN A 56 13.67 14.36 -3.74
C ASN A 56 12.92 13.66 -2.61
N ILE A 57 13.66 13.36 -1.56
CA ILE A 57 13.10 12.89 -0.30
C ILE A 57 12.67 14.12 0.51
N ALA A 58 11.45 14.10 1.04
CA ALA A 58 10.91 15.21 1.80
C ALA A 58 11.67 15.45 3.13
N ASP A 59 11.70 16.71 3.54
CA ASP A 59 12.06 17.11 4.90
C ASP A 59 11.02 16.65 5.91
N ASP A 60 11.40 16.60 7.20
CA ASP A 60 10.53 16.12 8.28
C ASP A 60 9.18 16.81 8.36
N LYS A 61 9.19 18.13 8.25
CA LYS A 61 8.00 18.97 8.33
C LYS A 61 7.00 18.72 7.19
N ASP A 62 7.50 18.22 6.06
CA ASP A 62 6.71 18.03 4.83
C ASP A 62 6.37 16.55 4.59
N GLU A 63 6.93 15.66 5.42
CA GLU A 63 6.75 14.22 5.31
C GLU A 63 5.34 13.80 5.72
N LYS A 64 4.62 13.16 4.80
CA LYS A 64 3.25 12.68 4.99
C LYS A 64 3.14 11.24 4.54
N LEU A 65 2.55 10.42 5.41
CA LEU A 65 2.32 9.00 5.18
C LEU A 65 0.82 8.76 4.97
N LYS A 66 0.43 8.31 3.78
CA LYS A 66 -0.96 8.12 3.36
C LYS A 66 -1.70 7.12 4.26
N LEU A 67 -1.06 6.04 4.69
CA LEU A 67 -1.68 5.08 5.62
C LEU A 67 -1.81 5.70 7.02
N ALA A 68 -0.85 6.49 7.46
CA ALA A 68 -0.94 7.18 8.75
C ALA A 68 -2.09 8.20 8.77
N GLU A 69 -2.32 8.94 7.68
CA GLU A 69 -3.49 9.82 7.56
C GLU A 69 -4.82 9.05 7.68
N ARG A 70 -4.91 7.88 7.03
CA ARG A 70 -6.08 6.98 7.12
C ARG A 70 -6.28 6.39 8.51
N LEU A 71 -5.21 6.16 9.27
CA LEU A 71 -5.32 5.73 10.67
C LEU A 71 -5.75 6.88 11.58
N LYS A 72 -5.24 8.10 11.35
CA LYS A 72 -5.66 9.29 12.10
C LYS A 72 -7.16 9.56 11.95
N SER A 73 -7.72 9.41 10.74
CA SER A 73 -9.16 9.54 10.53
C SER A 73 -9.98 8.48 11.28
N ARG A 74 -9.38 7.34 11.65
CA ARG A 74 -9.97 6.27 12.48
C ARG A 74 -9.74 6.49 13.98
N GLY A 75 -9.16 7.62 14.39
CA GLY A 75 -8.93 8.00 15.79
C GLY A 75 -7.59 7.56 16.37
N PHE A 76 -6.66 7.05 15.56
CA PHE A 76 -5.30 6.78 16.03
C PHE A 76 -4.51 8.07 16.23
N LYS A 77 -3.66 8.10 17.26
CA LYS A 77 -2.77 9.21 17.57
C LYS A 77 -1.32 8.81 17.36
N ILE A 78 -0.52 9.70 16.77
CA ILE A 78 0.92 9.49 16.65
C ILE A 78 1.54 9.58 18.05
N ILE A 79 2.30 8.56 18.44
CA ILE A 79 3.01 8.50 19.72
C ILE A 79 4.54 8.53 19.55
N ASN A 80 5.03 8.18 18.36
CA ASN A 80 6.45 8.18 18.05
C ASN A 80 6.67 8.40 16.56
N TRP A 81 7.76 9.08 16.24
CA TRP A 81 8.22 9.38 14.89
C TRP A 81 9.73 9.10 14.83
N GLU A 82 10.15 8.27 13.88
CA GLU A 82 11.55 7.88 13.71
C GLU A 82 11.96 7.96 12.25
N ARG A 83 13.27 8.08 12.04
CA ARG A 83 13.90 8.11 10.72
C ARG A 83 15.17 7.27 10.72
N GLY A 84 15.43 6.65 9.58
CA GLY A 84 16.66 5.90 9.37
C GLY A 84 16.91 5.65 7.89
N ASN A 85 17.86 4.78 7.61
CA ASN A 85 18.13 4.27 6.27
C ASN A 85 17.43 2.93 6.07
N ASN A 86 17.13 2.56 4.82
CA ASN A 86 16.52 1.26 4.52
C ASN A 86 17.62 0.22 4.26
N PRO A 87 17.99 -0.65 5.21
CA PRO A 87 19.07 -1.60 4.97
C PRO A 87 18.71 -2.60 3.85
N PRO A 88 19.70 -3.09 3.07
CA PRO A 88 21.14 -2.83 3.21
C PRO A 88 21.67 -1.58 2.47
N SER A 89 20.92 -0.97 1.55
CA SER A 89 21.43 0.11 0.66
C SER A 89 20.39 1.16 0.26
N GLY A 90 19.21 1.12 0.87
CA GLY A 90 18.12 2.03 0.55
C GLY A 90 18.26 3.39 1.25
N PRO A 91 17.88 4.47 0.56
CA PRO A 91 18.20 5.84 0.91
C PRO A 91 17.54 6.31 2.21
N ARG A 92 16.31 5.82 2.50
CA ARG A 92 15.58 6.28 3.69
C ARG A 92 14.38 5.42 4.08
N ILE A 93 14.11 5.42 5.37
CA ILE A 93 12.85 5.01 5.99
C ILE A 93 12.33 6.13 6.90
N VAL A 94 11.02 6.35 6.87
CA VAL A 94 10.30 7.12 7.90
C VAL A 94 9.31 6.20 8.59
N VAL A 95 9.33 6.17 9.92
CA VAL A 95 8.46 5.33 10.74
C VAL A 95 7.58 6.22 11.60
N LEU A 96 6.27 5.99 11.52
CA LEU A 96 5.29 6.50 12.45
C LEU A 96 4.73 5.36 13.29
N THR A 97 4.75 5.52 14.61
CA THR A 97 3.98 4.66 15.50
C THR A 97 2.73 5.40 15.94
N LEU A 98 1.57 4.79 15.69
CA LEU A 98 0.28 5.31 16.07
C LEU A 98 -0.43 4.35 17.02
N GLU A 99 -1.22 4.89 17.94
CA GLU A 99 -1.93 4.14 18.96
C GLU A 99 -3.40 4.55 19.04
N LYS A 100 -4.27 3.55 19.26
CA LYS A 100 -5.68 3.72 19.61
C LYS A 100 -6.07 2.58 20.54
N GLU A 101 -6.55 2.92 21.73
CA GLU A 101 -7.02 1.95 22.74
C GLU A 101 -5.96 0.86 22.99
N ASN A 102 -6.25 -0.40 22.66
CA ASN A 102 -5.35 -1.54 22.83
C ASN A 102 -4.64 -1.95 21.53
N CYS A 103 -4.57 -1.07 20.53
CA CYS A 103 -3.96 -1.33 19.23
C CYS A 103 -2.84 -0.33 18.94
N LYS A 104 -1.66 -0.86 18.62
CA LYS A 104 -0.49 -0.08 18.20
C LYS A 104 -0.11 -0.45 16.77
N CYS A 105 -0.08 0.54 15.89
CA CYS A 105 0.25 0.38 14.49
C CYS A 105 1.56 1.10 14.15
N LYS A 106 2.47 0.40 13.49
CA LYS A 106 3.69 0.96 12.90
C LYS A 106 3.45 1.12 11.41
N VAL A 107 3.51 2.36 10.92
CA VAL A 107 3.50 2.70 9.50
C VAL A 107 4.90 3.12 9.10
N THR A 108 5.44 2.48 8.08
CA THR A 108 6.79 2.66 7.58
C THR A 108 6.73 3.09 6.13
N LYS A 109 7.19 4.30 5.82
CA LYS A 109 7.43 4.75 4.45
C LYS A 109 8.84 4.37 4.03
N ILE A 110 8.96 3.76 2.86
CA ILE A 110 10.23 3.26 2.34
C ILE A 110 10.49 3.95 1.00
N TYR A 111 11.69 4.48 0.85
CA TYR A 111 12.20 4.99 -0.41
C TYR A 111 13.16 3.95 -0.98
N TYR A 112 12.82 3.35 -2.12
CA TYR A 112 13.67 2.41 -2.85
C TYR A 112 14.41 3.16 -3.96
N SER A 113 15.73 2.97 -4.04
CA SER A 113 16.54 3.46 -5.16
C SER A 113 16.09 2.82 -6.48
N THR A 114 16.16 3.58 -7.56
CA THR A 114 15.99 3.06 -8.92
C THR A 114 17.33 3.03 -9.66
N ILE A 115 17.32 2.65 -10.94
CA ILE A 115 18.51 2.70 -11.82
C ILE A 115 18.98 4.14 -12.03
N SER A 116 18.06 5.12 -11.94
CA SER A 116 18.40 6.53 -12.04
C SER A 116 18.72 7.08 -10.67
N ASP A 117 19.91 7.66 -10.53
CA ASP A 117 20.32 8.35 -9.32
C ASP A 117 19.31 9.44 -8.95
N SER A 118 19.07 9.57 -7.64
CA SER A 118 18.09 10.51 -7.08
C SER A 118 16.64 10.29 -7.53
N VAL A 119 16.30 9.16 -8.16
CA VAL A 119 14.92 8.77 -8.44
C VAL A 119 14.53 7.62 -7.53
N TYR A 120 13.43 7.78 -6.80
CA TYR A 120 12.98 6.85 -5.77
C TYR A 120 11.57 6.35 -6.00
N LEU A 121 11.37 5.04 -5.89
CA LEU A 121 10.05 4.45 -5.72
C LEU A 121 9.66 4.52 -4.25
N THR A 122 8.42 4.91 -3.98
CA THR A 122 7.94 5.12 -2.62
C THR A 122 6.84 4.13 -2.29
N THR A 123 6.99 3.42 -1.18
CA THR A 123 5.94 2.51 -0.67
C THR A 123 5.65 2.84 0.79
N GLU A 124 4.51 2.35 1.29
CA GLU A 124 4.27 2.28 2.72
C GLU A 124 3.93 0.86 3.14
N LYS A 125 4.38 0.52 4.34
CA LYS A 125 4.13 -0.74 5.01
C LYS A 125 3.47 -0.48 6.35
N ILE A 126 2.43 -1.25 6.67
CA ILE A 126 1.77 -1.20 7.97
C ILE A 126 1.92 -2.53 8.70
N ASN A 127 1.98 -2.45 10.02
CA ASN A 127 1.92 -3.56 10.95
C ASN A 127 1.14 -3.11 12.18
N CYS A 128 0.17 -3.88 12.66
CA CYS A 128 -0.53 -3.57 13.91
C CYS A 128 -0.42 -4.73 14.89
N ILE A 129 -0.21 -4.40 16.16
CA ILE A 129 -0.14 -5.34 17.28
C ILE A 129 -1.13 -4.95 18.37
N LYS A 130 -1.74 -5.97 18.98
CA LYS A 130 -2.52 -5.79 20.20
C LYS A 130 -1.58 -5.53 21.37
N MET A 131 -1.82 -4.45 22.09
CA MET A 131 -1.09 -4.14 23.31
C MET A 131 -1.53 -5.10 24.41
N LYS A 132 -0.57 -5.73 25.08
CA LYS A 132 -0.83 -6.46 26.32
C LYS A 132 -0.93 -5.42 27.44
N ASN A 133 -2.08 -5.37 28.10
CA ASN A 133 -2.25 -4.63 29.35
C ASN A 133 -1.40 -5.27 30.46
#